data_AF-A0A9P4QXK0-F1
#
_entry.id   AF-A0A9P4QXK0-F1
#
_cell.length_a   1.000
_cell.length_b   1.000
_cell.length_c   1.000
_cell.angle_alpha   90.00
_cell.angle_beta   90.00
_cell.angle_gamma   90.00
#
_symmetry.space_group_name_H-M   'P 1'
#
loop_
_entity.id
_entity.type
_entity.pdbx_description
1 polymer ?
#
loop_
_entity_poly.entity_id
_entity_poly.type
_entity_poly.pdbx_seq_one_letter_code
_entity_poly.pdbx_strand_id
1 'polypeptide(L)'
;MAHASRDVLPKPNPISRSVAGDSETGLGCFPLGTDVARSDYYDVLSTLRALRRRKMLSPLSREAWDEVREALAPLEEAQAFWARHRRDTWQALALHELLTILFEELGDEREIQGRRSSTASAHNLEIWLFADSKRLTSAQVQVWGLFELDTDEQTTHLYISSRTAVYIPHITLHTFFSSRQCNRTQCFLAEYILADQTGCLTDEWELPQRLQNDIDTLEMEDVRAFLGRLDTESNLEAPILQAKLAGYCEDRIKRLMHPLWRTDDDRRANG
;
A
#
# COMPACT_ATOMS: atom_id res chain seq x y z
N MET A 1 33.16 30.16 -5.18
CA MET A 1 33.07 29.03 -6.12
C MET A 1 32.01 28.08 -5.59
N ALA A 2 30.83 28.09 -6.21
CA ALA A 2 29.71 27.26 -5.80
C ALA A 2 29.94 25.81 -6.25
N HIS A 3 29.96 24.88 -5.30
CA HIS A 3 29.88 23.46 -5.61
C HIS A 3 28.44 23.15 -6.04
N ALA A 4 28.25 22.99 -7.35
CA ALA A 4 27.06 22.36 -7.88
C ALA A 4 27.00 20.93 -7.34
N SER A 5 26.05 20.66 -6.44
CA SER A 5 25.62 19.29 -6.16
C SER A 5 25.19 18.68 -7.48
N ARG A 6 25.90 17.64 -7.91
CA ARG A 6 25.44 16.79 -8.99
C ARG A 6 24.09 16.22 -8.56
N ASP A 7 23.02 16.67 -9.20
CA ASP A 7 21.73 16.00 -9.14
C ASP A 7 21.94 14.57 -9.63
N VAL A 8 22.06 13.65 -8.66
CA VAL A 8 21.96 12.22 -8.93
C VAL A 8 20.51 12.02 -9.36
N LEU A 9 20.28 11.83 -10.66
CA LEU A 9 18.98 11.42 -11.17
C LEU A 9 18.46 10.28 -10.27
N PRO A 10 17.23 10.37 -9.75
CA PRO A 10 16.69 9.34 -8.88
C PRO A 10 16.77 8.02 -9.65
N LYS A 11 17.40 7.01 -9.02
CA LYS A 11 17.51 5.68 -9.64
C LYS A 11 16.11 5.19 -10.04
N PRO A 12 16.00 4.49 -11.18
CA PRO A 12 14.73 3.90 -11.60
C PRO A 12 14.14 3.04 -10.47
N ASN A 13 12.83 3.13 -10.28
CA ASN A 13 12.10 2.42 -9.22
C ASN A 13 10.81 1.91 -9.85
N PRO A 14 10.81 0.67 -10.36
CA PRO A 14 9.76 0.20 -11.27
C PRO A 14 8.40 0.07 -10.61
N ILE A 15 8.37 0.01 -9.27
CA ILE A 15 7.14 -0.12 -8.49
C ILE A 15 6.57 1.25 -8.10
N SER A 16 7.40 2.32 -8.12
CA SER A 16 7.01 3.66 -7.63
C SER A 16 6.80 4.71 -8.71
N ARG A 17 6.86 4.31 -9.98
CA ARG A 17 6.67 5.20 -11.12
C ARG A 17 5.55 4.69 -12.01
N SER A 18 4.86 5.61 -12.69
CA SER A 18 3.92 5.26 -13.76
C SER A 18 4.64 4.80 -15.02
N VAL A 19 3.91 4.33 -16.02
CA VAL A 19 4.44 4.04 -17.37
C VAL A 19 5.04 5.30 -18.02
N ALA A 20 4.48 6.48 -17.72
CA ALA A 20 5.02 7.77 -18.18
C ALA A 20 6.26 8.22 -17.40
N GLY A 21 6.66 7.51 -16.34
CA GLY A 21 7.82 7.81 -15.51
C GLY A 21 7.55 8.78 -14.36
N ASP A 22 6.29 9.17 -14.14
CA ASP A 22 5.88 10.04 -13.04
C ASP A 22 6.00 9.34 -11.70
N SER A 23 6.43 10.06 -10.66
CA SER A 23 6.45 9.52 -9.31
C SER A 23 5.04 9.39 -8.75
N GLU A 24 4.73 8.19 -8.27
CA GLU A 24 3.48 7.86 -7.60
C GLU A 24 3.57 7.96 -6.07
N THR A 25 4.70 8.48 -5.57
CA THR A 25 4.92 8.72 -4.14
C THR A 25 3.85 9.67 -3.61
N GLY A 26 3.22 9.30 -2.50
CA GLY A 26 2.19 10.12 -1.85
C GLY A 26 0.80 10.02 -2.47
N LEU A 27 0.55 9.08 -3.40
CA LEU A 27 -0.78 8.89 -4.02
C LEU A 27 -1.66 7.84 -3.31
N GLY A 28 -1.30 7.43 -2.09
CA GLY A 28 -2.06 6.44 -1.32
C GLY A 28 -1.81 5.01 -1.78
N CYS A 29 -2.78 4.13 -1.53
CA CYS A 29 -2.75 2.72 -1.90
C CYS A 29 -3.71 2.47 -3.07
N PHE A 30 -3.23 1.87 -4.14
CA PHE A 30 -3.99 1.49 -5.32
C PHE A 30 -3.35 0.25 -5.97
N PRO A 31 -4.03 -0.46 -6.89
CA PRO A 31 -3.56 -1.73 -7.40
C PRO A 31 -2.14 -1.65 -7.97
N LEU A 32 -1.32 -2.65 -7.65
CA LEU A 32 0.01 -2.81 -8.24
C LEU A 32 -0.08 -2.93 -9.76
N GLY A 33 0.85 -2.29 -10.48
CA GLY A 33 0.92 -2.32 -11.94
C GLY A 33 -0.12 -1.46 -12.67
N THR A 34 -1.02 -0.78 -11.94
CA THR A 34 -1.87 0.28 -12.49
C THR A 34 -1.23 1.64 -12.28
N ASP A 35 -1.58 2.60 -13.15
CA ASP A 35 -1.19 4.00 -13.05
C ASP A 35 -2.37 4.83 -12.52
N VAL A 36 -2.09 5.75 -11.60
CA VAL A 36 -3.08 6.72 -11.10
C VAL A 36 -2.56 8.13 -11.32
N ALA A 37 -3.28 8.94 -12.10
CA ALA A 37 -2.93 10.33 -12.28
C ALA A 37 -3.18 11.11 -10.97
N ARG A 38 -2.30 12.07 -10.67
CA ARG A 38 -2.44 12.91 -9.47
C ARG A 38 -3.75 13.72 -9.46
N SER A 39 -4.29 14.08 -10.63
CA SER A 39 -5.61 14.70 -10.74
C SER A 39 -6.72 13.77 -10.26
N ASP A 40 -6.70 12.50 -10.67
CA ASP A 40 -7.71 11.53 -10.28
C ASP A 40 -7.66 11.23 -8.78
N TYR A 41 -6.46 11.16 -8.21
CA TYR A 41 -6.26 11.10 -6.76
C TYR A 41 -6.99 12.24 -6.04
N TYR A 42 -6.78 13.49 -6.49
CA TYR A 42 -7.41 14.65 -5.85
C TYR A 42 -8.92 14.67 -6.03
N ASP A 43 -9.43 14.23 -7.18
CA ASP A 43 -10.87 14.16 -7.44
C ASP A 43 -11.56 13.17 -6.51
N VAL A 44 -11.00 11.96 -6.35
CA VAL A 44 -11.53 10.95 -5.42
C VAL A 44 -11.42 11.44 -3.98
N LEU A 45 -10.28 11.99 -3.58
CA LEU A 45 -10.06 12.52 -2.23
C LEU A 45 -11.06 13.64 -1.90
N SER A 46 -11.31 14.56 -2.84
CA SER A 46 -12.26 15.66 -2.63
C SER A 46 -13.68 15.14 -2.40
N THR A 47 -14.06 14.09 -3.13
CA THR A 47 -15.35 13.42 -2.99
C THR A 47 -15.46 12.73 -1.63
N LEU A 48 -14.43 12.00 -1.21
CA LEU A 48 -14.39 11.32 0.08
C LEU A 48 -14.46 12.30 1.26
N ARG A 49 -13.73 13.42 1.19
CA ARG A 49 -13.84 14.51 2.17
C ARG A 49 -15.26 15.06 2.27
N ALA A 50 -15.92 15.26 1.14
CA ALA A 50 -17.30 15.71 1.11
C ALA A 50 -18.26 14.67 1.74
N LEU A 51 -18.06 13.37 1.46
CA LEU A 51 -18.84 12.29 2.05
C LEU A 51 -18.61 12.18 3.57
N ARG A 52 -17.36 12.29 4.06
CA ARG A 52 -17.05 12.34 5.49
C ARG A 52 -17.77 13.49 6.18
N ARG A 53 -17.67 14.71 5.64
CA ARG A 53 -18.34 15.91 6.19
C ARG A 53 -19.86 15.77 6.23
N ARG A 54 -20.44 15.01 5.30
CA ARG A 54 -21.88 14.68 5.25
C ARG A 54 -22.25 13.45 6.09
N LYS A 55 -21.31 12.86 6.83
CA LYS A 55 -21.50 11.63 7.62
C LYS A 55 -22.02 10.46 6.79
N MET A 56 -21.58 10.39 5.53
CA MET A 56 -21.92 9.31 4.59
C MET A 56 -20.84 8.23 4.49
N LEU A 57 -19.69 8.45 5.14
CA LEU A 57 -18.68 7.42 5.36
C LEU A 57 -18.84 6.87 6.77
N SER A 58 -18.57 5.57 6.93
CA SER A 58 -18.55 4.94 8.24
C SER A 58 -17.13 5.02 8.80
N PRO A 59 -16.94 5.45 10.06
CA PRO A 59 -15.66 5.26 10.72
C PRO A 59 -15.40 3.76 10.91
N LEU A 60 -14.13 3.37 11.00
CA LEU A 60 -13.73 2.01 11.34
C LEU A 60 -14.26 1.67 12.75
N SER A 61 -14.88 0.50 12.90
CA SER A 61 -15.41 0.07 14.21
C SER A 61 -14.28 -0.27 15.17
N ARG A 62 -14.58 -0.33 16.48
CA ARG A 62 -13.58 -0.69 17.48
C ARG A 62 -13.03 -2.11 17.25
N GLU A 63 -13.89 -3.04 16.87
CA GLU A 63 -13.49 -4.43 16.58
C GLU A 63 -12.51 -4.48 15.40
N ALA A 64 -12.80 -3.73 14.32
CA ALA A 64 -11.90 -3.66 13.18
C ALA A 64 -10.60 -2.88 13.48
N TRP A 65 -10.64 -1.94 14.42
CA TRP A 65 -9.42 -1.31 14.95
C TRP A 65 -8.54 -2.30 15.71
N ASP A 66 -9.14 -3.14 16.56
CA ASP A 66 -8.41 -4.18 17.28
C ASP A 66 -7.82 -5.22 16.30
N GLU A 67 -8.55 -5.60 15.25
CA GLU A 67 -8.03 -6.44 14.16
C GLU A 67 -6.81 -5.80 13.45
N VAL A 68 -6.86 -4.50 13.16
CA VAL A 68 -5.72 -3.77 12.57
C VAL A 68 -4.52 -3.78 13.52
N ARG A 69 -4.75 -3.53 14.81
CA ARG A 69 -3.69 -3.53 15.83
C ARG A 69 -3.04 -4.91 15.94
N GLU A 70 -3.84 -5.96 16.12
CA GLU A 70 -3.37 -7.34 16.25
C GLU A 70 -2.60 -7.77 15.00
N ALA A 71 -3.12 -7.45 13.82
CA ALA A 71 -2.46 -7.78 12.56
C ALA A 71 -1.11 -7.06 12.41
N LEU A 72 -0.98 -5.81 12.87
CA LEU A 72 0.26 -5.03 12.73
C LEU A 72 1.27 -5.23 13.86
N ALA A 73 0.87 -5.84 14.98
CA ALA A 73 1.73 -6.08 16.15
C ALA A 73 3.07 -6.79 15.82
N PRO A 74 3.14 -7.79 14.92
CA PRO A 74 4.41 -8.44 14.57
C PRO A 74 5.47 -7.50 14.00
N LEU A 75 5.07 -6.31 13.50
CA LEU A 75 6.03 -5.32 13.01
C LEU A 75 6.82 -4.63 14.14
N GLU A 76 6.36 -4.70 15.40
CA GLU A 76 7.14 -4.23 16.56
C GLU A 76 8.44 -5.04 16.70
N GLU A 77 8.36 -6.36 16.59
CA GLU A 77 9.53 -7.25 16.65
C GLU A 77 10.46 -7.05 15.44
N ALA A 78 9.87 -6.74 14.28
CA ALA A 78 10.60 -6.40 13.06
C ALA A 78 11.23 -4.99 13.10
N GLN A 79 10.96 -4.14 14.09
CA GLN A 79 11.49 -2.77 14.13
C GLN A 79 13.02 -2.71 14.07
N ALA A 80 13.70 -3.72 14.64
CA ALA A 80 15.15 -3.86 14.54
C ALA A 80 15.64 -4.13 13.10
N PHE A 81 14.85 -4.83 12.28
CA PHE A 81 15.13 -5.03 10.85
C PHE A 81 15.09 -3.68 10.11
N TRP A 82 14.06 -2.87 10.36
CA TRP A 82 13.90 -1.54 9.77
C TRP A 82 14.98 -0.54 10.22
N ALA A 83 15.42 -0.61 11.48
CA ALA A 83 16.43 0.29 12.02
C ALA A 83 17.87 0.02 11.53
N ARG A 84 18.16 -1.19 11.02
CA ARG A 84 19.52 -1.61 10.62
C ARG A 84 20.01 -0.96 9.32
N HIS A 85 19.10 -0.47 8.49
CA HIS A 85 19.44 0.09 7.18
C HIS A 85 19.29 1.62 7.19
N ARG A 86 20.42 2.36 7.16
CA ARG A 86 20.42 3.84 7.07
C ARG A 86 19.68 4.41 5.86
N ARG A 87 19.35 3.60 4.86
CA ARG A 87 18.59 4.02 3.67
C ARG A 87 17.08 4.07 3.92
N ASP A 88 16.60 3.39 4.97
CA ASP A 88 15.17 3.22 5.26
C ASP A 88 14.76 3.95 6.54
N THR A 89 15.59 4.89 7.02
CA THR A 89 15.32 5.65 8.25
C THR A 89 13.96 6.32 8.22
N TRP A 90 13.54 6.82 7.05
CA TRP A 90 12.24 7.46 6.91
C TRP A 90 11.05 6.48 7.06
N GLN A 91 11.17 5.31 6.44
CA GLN A 91 10.18 4.25 6.56
C GLN A 91 10.10 3.70 7.99
N ALA A 92 11.25 3.55 8.66
CA ALA A 92 11.32 3.13 10.06
C ALA A 92 10.66 4.16 11.00
N LEU A 93 10.81 5.46 10.73
CA LEU A 93 10.12 6.52 11.48
C LEU A 93 8.61 6.47 11.27
N ALA A 94 8.15 6.30 10.04
CA ALA A 94 6.72 6.15 9.74
C ALA A 94 6.13 4.91 10.41
N LEU A 95 6.84 3.78 10.41
CA LEU A 95 6.42 2.58 11.13
C LEU A 95 6.32 2.83 12.63
N HIS A 96 7.35 3.43 13.22
CA HIS A 96 7.36 3.73 14.64
C HIS A 96 6.19 4.62 15.03
N GLU A 97 5.93 5.69 14.26
CA GLU A 97 4.80 6.58 14.49
C GLU A 97 3.45 5.83 14.42
N LEU A 98 3.25 4.98 13.41
CA LEU A 98 2.02 4.19 13.30
C LEU A 98 1.82 3.27 14.52
N LEU A 99 2.86 2.53 14.92
CA LEU A 99 2.78 1.62 16.05
C LEU A 99 2.53 2.38 17.35
N THR A 100 3.21 3.51 17.55
CA THR A 100 2.96 4.41 18.68
C THR A 100 1.49 4.83 18.74
N ILE A 101 0.90 5.27 17.62
CA ILE A 101 -0.52 5.63 17.59
C ILE A 101 -1.42 4.43 17.93
N LEU A 102 -1.15 3.26 17.34
CA LEU A 102 -1.98 2.05 17.53
C LEU A 102 -1.95 1.52 18.98
N PHE A 103 -0.82 1.64 19.67
CA PHE A 103 -0.60 1.02 20.98
C PHE A 103 -0.63 2.01 22.17
N GLU A 104 -0.39 3.32 21.98
CA GLU A 104 -0.53 4.32 23.05
C GLU A 104 -2.01 4.61 23.39
N GLU A 105 -2.95 4.37 22.48
CA GLU A 105 -4.40 4.53 22.72
C GLU A 105 -4.98 3.58 23.79
N LEU A 106 -4.19 2.65 24.33
CA LEU A 106 -4.57 1.70 25.40
C LEU A 106 -4.30 2.21 26.83
N GLY A 107 -3.81 3.45 27.00
CA GLY A 107 -3.72 4.09 28.30
C GLY A 107 -5.11 4.38 28.89
N ASP A 108 -5.60 3.44 29.71
CA ASP A 108 -6.80 3.47 30.55
C ASP A 108 -7.54 4.83 30.59
N GLU A 109 -8.78 4.88 30.06
CA GLU A 109 -9.63 6.09 30.01
C GLU A 109 -9.82 6.76 31.39
N ARG A 110 -9.51 6.04 32.48
CA ARG A 110 -9.56 6.53 33.87
C ARG A 110 -8.35 7.36 34.30
N GLU A 111 -7.25 7.37 33.55
CA GLU A 111 -6.03 8.13 33.90
C GLU A 111 -5.84 9.44 33.08
N ILE A 112 -6.70 9.68 32.09
CA ILE A 112 -6.61 10.83 31.16
C ILE A 112 -6.91 12.18 31.86
N GLN A 113 -7.56 12.19 33.03
CA GLN A 113 -7.82 13.44 33.75
C GLN A 113 -6.64 13.93 34.63
N GLY A 114 -5.59 13.12 34.83
CA GLY A 114 -4.58 13.38 35.86
C GLY A 114 -3.14 13.61 35.38
N ARG A 115 -2.76 13.14 34.20
CA ARG A 115 -1.39 13.28 33.68
C ARG A 115 -1.41 13.54 32.17
N ARG A 116 -1.48 14.82 31.79
CA ARG A 116 -0.87 15.26 30.53
C ARG A 116 0.65 15.15 30.69
N SER A 117 1.18 13.93 30.59
CA SER A 117 2.60 13.70 30.37
C SER A 117 2.93 14.29 29.01
N SER A 118 3.94 15.15 28.96
CA SER A 118 4.37 15.95 27.81
C SER A 118 5.07 15.14 26.71
N THR A 119 4.65 13.89 26.47
CA THR A 119 5.22 12.98 25.46
C THR A 119 4.17 12.20 24.68
N ALA A 120 2.87 12.50 24.85
CA ALA A 120 1.82 11.92 24.01
C ALA A 120 2.08 12.26 22.53
N SER A 121 2.08 11.26 21.65
CA SER A 121 2.03 11.48 20.21
C SER A 121 0.98 12.56 19.90
N ALA A 122 1.42 13.69 19.35
CA ALA A 122 0.53 14.81 19.03
C ALA A 122 -0.36 14.52 17.80
N HIS A 123 -0.27 13.32 17.22
CA HIS A 123 -0.93 12.95 15.98
C HIS A 123 -2.00 11.88 16.20
N ASN A 124 -3.24 12.20 15.81
CA ASN A 124 -4.35 11.26 15.81
C ASN A 124 -4.44 10.51 14.47
N LEU A 125 -4.98 9.30 14.47
CA LEU A 125 -5.28 8.54 13.26
C LEU A 125 -6.77 8.19 13.23
N GLU A 126 -7.45 8.57 12.16
CA GLU A 126 -8.83 8.16 11.92
C GLU A 126 -8.94 7.38 10.63
N ILE A 127 -9.67 6.26 10.65
CA ILE A 127 -9.90 5.43 9.47
C ILE A 127 -11.38 5.50 9.10
N TRP A 128 -11.66 5.88 7.85
CA TRP A 128 -12.99 6.02 7.28
C TRP A 128 -13.16 5.05 6.12
N LEU A 129 -14.26 4.30 6.10
CA LEU A 129 -14.52 3.28 5.10
C LEU A 129 -15.34 3.84 3.94
N PHE A 130 -14.95 3.49 2.71
CA PHE A 130 -15.73 3.74 1.48
C PHE A 130 -15.90 2.45 0.68
N ALA A 131 -16.96 2.35 -0.13
CA ALA A 131 -17.29 1.09 -0.82
C ALA A 131 -16.44 0.84 -2.09
N ASP A 132 -16.50 1.73 -3.07
CA ASP A 132 -15.84 1.54 -4.37
C ASP A 132 -15.49 2.90 -4.98
N SER A 133 -14.20 3.16 -5.18
CA SER A 133 -13.74 4.41 -5.77
C SER A 133 -14.15 4.58 -7.23
N LYS A 134 -14.36 3.48 -7.98
CA LYS A 134 -14.80 3.54 -9.37
C LYS A 134 -16.17 4.21 -9.54
N ARG A 135 -16.94 4.30 -8.45
CA ARG A 135 -18.27 4.93 -8.43
C ARG A 135 -18.25 6.38 -7.92
N LEU A 136 -17.10 6.86 -7.46
CA LEU A 136 -16.98 8.18 -6.83
C LEU A 136 -16.70 9.29 -7.85
N THR A 137 -15.99 8.95 -8.93
CA THR A 137 -15.61 9.92 -9.97
C THR A 137 -15.90 9.39 -11.37
N SER A 138 -15.97 10.31 -12.33
CA SER A 138 -16.19 10.00 -13.75
C SER A 138 -15.04 9.22 -14.39
N ALA A 139 -13.81 9.40 -13.87
CA ALA A 139 -12.61 8.69 -14.30
C ALA A 139 -12.59 7.20 -13.88
N GLN A 140 -13.50 6.78 -12.98
CA GLN A 140 -13.64 5.38 -12.53
C GLN A 140 -12.32 4.75 -12.04
N VAL A 141 -11.46 5.53 -11.41
CA VAL A 141 -10.16 5.06 -10.93
C VAL A 141 -10.33 4.13 -9.73
N GLN A 142 -9.58 3.02 -9.73
CA GLN A 142 -9.52 2.10 -8.59
C GLN A 142 -8.44 2.55 -7.61
N VAL A 143 -8.84 2.80 -6.37
CA VAL A 143 -7.93 2.96 -5.24
C VAL A 143 -8.39 2.06 -4.08
N TRP A 144 -7.43 1.66 -3.26
CA TRP A 144 -7.64 0.88 -2.04
C TRP A 144 -7.61 1.77 -0.81
N GLY A 145 -6.75 2.79 -0.80
CA GLY A 145 -6.63 3.72 0.30
C GLY A 145 -6.14 5.10 -0.12
N LEU A 146 -6.67 6.13 0.53
CA LEU A 146 -6.29 7.53 0.34
C LEU A 146 -6.09 8.17 1.70
N PHE A 147 -5.45 9.34 1.76
CA PHE A 147 -5.25 10.04 3.03
C PHE A 147 -5.50 11.54 2.90
N GLU A 148 -5.84 12.15 4.02
CA GLU A 148 -5.85 13.58 4.26
C GLU A 148 -5.06 13.86 5.53
N LEU A 149 -4.16 14.84 5.49
CA LEU A 149 -3.51 15.37 6.67
C LEU A 149 -4.26 16.63 7.09
N ASP A 150 -4.90 16.59 8.26
CA ASP A 150 -5.46 17.76 8.92
C ASP A 150 -4.39 18.32 9.86
N THR A 151 -3.74 19.42 9.43
CA THR A 151 -2.69 20.06 10.20
C THR A 151 -3.21 20.86 11.38
N ASP A 152 -4.48 21.25 11.36
CA ASP A 152 -5.07 22.07 12.42
C ASP A 152 -5.44 21.18 13.61
N GLU A 153 -6.03 20.01 13.32
CA GLU A 153 -6.39 19.00 14.32
C GLU A 153 -5.26 18.00 14.60
N GLN A 154 -4.15 18.09 13.85
CA GLN A 154 -3.06 17.11 13.88
C GLN A 154 -3.54 15.67 13.61
N THR A 155 -4.58 15.52 12.79
CA THR A 155 -5.21 14.24 12.51
C THR A 155 -4.84 13.76 11.12
N THR A 156 -4.36 12.51 11.04
CA THR A 156 -4.25 11.79 9.77
C THR A 156 -5.57 11.06 9.54
N HIS A 157 -6.33 11.45 8.52
CA HIS A 157 -7.49 10.69 8.09
C HIS A 157 -7.10 9.74 6.96
N LEU A 158 -7.29 8.45 7.15
CA LEU A 158 -7.20 7.45 6.10
C LEU A 158 -8.60 7.13 5.61
N TYR A 159 -8.76 7.05 4.29
CA TYR A 159 -9.95 6.51 3.65
C TYR A 159 -9.61 5.16 3.07
N ILE A 160 -10.29 4.09 3.48
CA ILE A 160 -9.96 2.71 3.11
C ILE A 160 -11.16 2.05 2.45
N SER A 161 -10.90 1.32 1.36
CA SER A 161 -11.92 0.58 0.62
C SER A 161 -12.42 -0.63 1.42
N SER A 162 -13.72 -0.73 1.63
CA SER A 162 -14.36 -1.88 2.29
C SER A 162 -14.53 -3.09 1.37
N ARG A 163 -14.30 -2.94 0.05
CA ARG A 163 -14.26 -4.07 -0.90
C ARG A 163 -13.15 -5.06 -0.63
N THR A 164 -12.10 -4.60 0.02
CA THR A 164 -10.90 -5.36 0.36
C THR A 164 -10.81 -5.52 1.88
N ALA A 165 -11.94 -5.85 2.53
CA ALA A 165 -12.06 -5.91 3.99
C ALA A 165 -10.97 -6.76 4.66
N VAL A 166 -10.69 -7.94 4.10
CA VAL A 166 -9.63 -8.85 4.60
C VAL A 166 -8.21 -8.25 4.53
N TYR A 167 -8.02 -7.19 3.75
CA TYR A 167 -6.74 -6.51 3.56
C TYR A 167 -6.69 -5.13 4.23
N ILE A 168 -7.68 -4.76 5.05
CA ILE A 168 -7.70 -3.47 5.75
C ILE A 168 -6.39 -3.20 6.50
N PRO A 169 -5.81 -4.14 7.29
CA PRO A 169 -4.54 -3.87 7.97
C PRO A 169 -3.38 -3.53 7.02
N HIS A 170 -3.28 -4.26 5.90
CA HIS A 170 -2.25 -4.06 4.88
C HIS A 170 -2.42 -2.72 4.16
N ILE A 171 -3.66 -2.38 3.79
CA ILE A 171 -3.99 -1.12 3.12
C ILE A 171 -3.80 0.06 4.08
N THR A 172 -4.14 -0.09 5.37
CA THR A 172 -3.87 0.90 6.41
C THR A 172 -2.36 1.17 6.52
N LEU A 173 -1.55 0.12 6.63
CA LEU A 173 -0.08 0.23 6.67
C LEU A 173 0.46 0.97 5.42
N HIS A 174 0.05 0.53 4.22
CA HIS A 174 0.47 1.14 2.96
C HIS A 174 0.07 2.61 2.88
N THR A 175 -1.19 2.92 3.18
CA THR A 175 -1.74 4.26 3.04
C THR A 175 -1.13 5.21 4.06
N PHE A 176 -0.86 4.74 5.29
CA PHE A 176 -0.13 5.50 6.29
C PHE A 176 1.30 5.79 5.86
N PHE A 177 2.02 4.79 5.33
CA PHE A 177 3.38 4.99 4.82
C PHE A 177 3.39 5.99 3.66
N SER A 178 2.41 5.90 2.77
CA SER A 178 2.23 6.86 1.69
C SER A 178 1.91 8.27 2.21
N SER A 179 1.15 8.41 3.30
CA SER A 179 0.85 9.73 3.89
C SER A 179 2.12 10.41 4.41
N ARG A 180 3.06 9.57 4.87
CA ARG A 180 4.41 9.96 5.26
C ARG A 180 5.38 9.98 4.09
N GLN A 181 4.96 10.04 2.84
CA GLN A 181 5.86 10.17 1.67
C GLN A 181 6.85 9.01 1.48
N CYS A 182 6.57 7.83 2.03
CA CYS A 182 7.27 6.63 1.60
C CYS A 182 6.90 6.34 0.14
N ASN A 183 7.90 5.95 -0.65
CA ASN A 183 7.67 5.57 -2.05
C ASN A 183 6.88 4.25 -2.12
N ARG A 184 6.28 3.91 -3.28
CA ARG A 184 5.46 2.69 -3.37
C ARG A 184 6.27 1.42 -3.12
N THR A 185 7.53 1.35 -3.53
CA THR A 185 8.39 0.20 -3.19
C THR A 185 8.44 0.01 -1.68
N GLN A 186 8.67 1.07 -0.92
CA GLN A 186 8.69 1.02 0.54
C GLN A 186 7.32 0.58 1.08
N CYS A 187 6.22 1.16 0.61
CA CYS A 187 4.88 0.76 1.04
C CYS A 187 4.61 -0.74 0.79
N PHE A 188 4.89 -1.26 -0.41
CA PHE A 188 4.71 -2.68 -0.73
C PHE A 188 5.70 -3.59 -0.01
N LEU A 189 6.93 -3.14 0.25
CA LEU A 189 7.90 -3.87 1.05
C LEU A 189 7.43 -4.01 2.50
N ALA A 190 6.78 -2.99 3.07
CA ALA A 190 6.19 -3.07 4.41
C ALA A 190 5.10 -4.13 4.47
N GLU A 191 4.25 -4.21 3.45
CA GLU A 191 3.21 -5.23 3.36
C GLU A 191 3.77 -6.64 3.13
N TYR A 192 4.85 -6.75 2.35
CA TYR A 192 5.57 -8.01 2.17
C TYR A 192 6.15 -8.51 3.50
N ILE A 193 6.85 -7.63 4.23
CA ILE A 193 7.45 -7.97 5.53
C ILE A 193 6.37 -8.33 6.55
N LEU A 194 5.26 -7.59 6.56
CA LEU A 194 4.12 -7.95 7.41
C LEU A 194 3.65 -9.37 7.13
N ALA A 195 3.39 -9.70 5.86
CA ALA A 195 2.93 -11.02 5.46
C ALA A 195 3.96 -12.13 5.77
N ASP A 196 5.25 -11.83 5.65
CA ASP A 196 6.34 -12.74 6.03
C ASP A 196 6.32 -13.03 7.55
N GLN A 197 6.24 -11.99 8.37
CA GLN A 197 6.18 -12.13 9.84
C GLN A 197 4.93 -12.86 10.33
N THR A 198 3.81 -12.71 9.62
CA THR A 198 2.54 -13.38 9.97
C THR A 198 2.36 -14.74 9.30
N GLY A 199 3.32 -15.21 8.49
CA GLY A 199 3.20 -16.46 7.74
C GLY A 199 2.04 -16.46 6.73
N CYS A 200 1.70 -15.29 6.18
CA CYS A 200 0.61 -15.09 5.21
C CYS A 200 1.10 -14.95 3.76
N LEU A 201 2.37 -15.27 3.47
CA LEU A 201 2.86 -15.43 2.11
C LEU A 201 2.27 -16.70 1.48
N THR A 202 1.98 -16.68 0.19
CA THR A 202 1.51 -17.89 -0.52
C THR A 202 2.63 -18.90 -0.73
N ASP A 203 2.33 -20.19 -0.70
CA ASP A 203 3.35 -21.24 -0.83
C ASP A 203 4.10 -21.22 -2.17
N GLU A 204 3.40 -20.94 -3.27
CA GLU A 204 3.98 -21.02 -4.62
C GLU A 204 4.88 -19.82 -4.96
N TRP A 205 4.44 -18.62 -4.58
CA TRP A 205 5.06 -17.37 -5.00
C TRP A 205 5.77 -16.64 -3.88
N GLU A 206 5.51 -17.04 -2.63
CA GLU A 206 5.95 -16.37 -1.41
C GLU A 206 5.66 -14.86 -1.50
N LEU A 207 4.47 -14.52 -1.98
CA LEU A 207 3.96 -13.15 -2.11
C LEU A 207 2.68 -13.01 -1.28
N PRO A 208 2.39 -11.81 -0.75
CA PRO A 208 1.07 -11.54 -0.18
C PRO A 208 -0.02 -11.76 -1.23
N GLN A 209 -1.10 -12.46 -0.86
CA GLN A 209 -2.22 -12.75 -1.77
C GLN A 209 -2.81 -11.47 -2.40
N ARG A 210 -2.81 -10.35 -1.67
CA ARG A 210 -3.30 -9.07 -2.19
C ARG A 210 -2.49 -8.57 -3.39
N LEU A 211 -1.16 -8.73 -3.40
CA LEU A 211 -0.33 -8.29 -4.53
C LEU A 211 -0.57 -9.14 -5.77
N GLN A 212 -0.79 -10.44 -5.56
CA GLN A 212 -1.18 -11.36 -6.63
C GLN A 212 -2.54 -10.96 -7.20
N ASN A 213 -3.53 -10.68 -6.34
CA ASN A 213 -4.84 -10.23 -6.77
C ASN A 213 -4.77 -8.90 -7.55
N ASP A 214 -3.94 -7.96 -7.12
CA ASP A 214 -3.72 -6.70 -7.87
C ASP A 214 -3.24 -7.01 -9.30
N ILE A 215 -2.23 -7.86 -9.45
CA ILE A 215 -1.70 -8.26 -10.77
C ILE A 215 -2.73 -9.08 -11.58
N ASP A 216 -3.51 -9.94 -10.93
CA ASP A 216 -4.52 -10.75 -11.61
C ASP A 216 -5.64 -9.91 -12.23
N THR A 217 -5.91 -8.72 -11.69
CA THR A 217 -6.87 -7.76 -12.24
C THR A 217 -6.37 -6.96 -13.43
N LEU A 218 -5.07 -7.02 -13.73
CA LEU A 218 -4.46 -6.33 -14.87
C LEU A 218 -4.77 -7.05 -16.19
N GLU A 219 -4.94 -6.25 -17.24
CA GLU A 219 -4.99 -6.77 -18.60
C GLU A 219 -3.58 -7.21 -19.07
N MET A 220 -3.51 -8.07 -20.09
CA MET A 220 -2.23 -8.63 -20.57
C MET A 220 -1.19 -7.55 -20.92
N GLU A 221 -1.65 -6.44 -21.50
CA GLU A 221 -0.81 -5.31 -21.91
C GLU A 221 -0.20 -4.60 -20.68
N ASP A 222 -0.99 -4.42 -19.63
CA ASP A 222 -0.54 -3.82 -18.37
C ASP A 222 0.43 -4.72 -17.62
N VAL A 223 0.18 -6.04 -17.58
CA VAL A 223 1.12 -7.02 -17.00
C VAL A 223 2.46 -6.99 -17.73
N ARG A 224 2.45 -6.91 -19.06
CA ARG A 224 3.68 -6.80 -19.87
C ARG A 224 4.41 -5.48 -19.65
N ALA A 225 3.70 -4.37 -19.59
CA ALA A 225 4.29 -3.06 -19.32
C ALA A 225 4.92 -3.04 -17.92
N PHE A 226 4.25 -3.62 -16.92
CA PHE A 226 4.77 -3.72 -15.57
C PHE A 226 6.00 -4.64 -15.49
N LEU A 227 5.97 -5.83 -16.11
CA LEU A 227 7.13 -6.73 -16.19
C LEU A 227 8.33 -6.06 -16.87
N GLY A 228 8.09 -5.36 -18.00
CA GLY A 228 9.15 -4.64 -18.70
C GLY A 228 9.85 -3.60 -17.82
N ARG A 229 9.11 -2.92 -16.93
CA ARG A 229 9.71 -2.03 -15.93
C ARG A 229 10.50 -2.81 -14.89
N LEU A 230 9.95 -3.89 -14.35
CA LEU A 230 10.65 -4.74 -13.37
C LEU A 230 11.97 -5.31 -13.91
N ASP A 231 12.08 -5.59 -15.21
CA ASP A 231 13.30 -6.13 -15.83
C ASP A 231 14.34 -5.05 -16.15
N THR A 232 13.90 -3.85 -16.51
CA THR A 232 14.78 -2.78 -17.01
C THR A 232 15.25 -1.83 -15.91
N GLU A 233 14.46 -1.67 -14.86
CA GLU A 233 14.74 -0.77 -13.75
C GLU A 233 15.22 -1.55 -12.52
N SER A 234 16.50 -1.46 -12.17
CA SER A 234 17.00 -2.11 -10.95
C SER A 234 16.76 -1.23 -9.72
N ASN A 235 15.90 -1.67 -8.79
CA ASN A 235 15.82 -1.06 -7.45
C ASN A 235 16.65 -1.85 -6.43
N LEU A 236 17.54 -1.16 -5.70
CA LEU A 236 18.32 -1.77 -4.62
C LEU A 236 17.55 -1.82 -3.29
N GLU A 237 16.40 -1.17 -3.18
CA GLU A 237 15.59 -1.11 -1.96
C GLU A 237 14.86 -2.42 -1.68
N ALA A 238 14.33 -3.09 -2.71
CA ALA A 238 13.52 -4.31 -2.54
C ALA A 238 13.78 -5.38 -3.62
N PRO A 239 15.02 -5.87 -3.78
CA PRO A 239 15.38 -6.78 -4.88
C PRO A 239 14.62 -8.12 -4.82
N ILE A 240 14.36 -8.65 -3.63
CA ILE A 240 13.61 -9.91 -3.46
C ILE A 240 12.16 -9.74 -3.89
N LEU A 241 11.50 -8.67 -3.41
CA LEU A 241 10.13 -8.36 -3.80
C LEU A 241 10.02 -8.15 -5.32
N GLN A 242 10.93 -7.37 -5.91
CA GLN A 242 10.97 -7.14 -7.35
C GLN A 242 11.10 -8.45 -8.14
N ALA A 243 12.01 -9.34 -7.75
CA ALA A 243 12.20 -10.63 -8.41
C ALA A 243 10.95 -11.53 -8.32
N LYS A 244 10.29 -11.57 -7.15
CA LYS A 244 9.05 -12.33 -6.96
C LYS A 244 7.91 -11.79 -7.81
N LEU A 245 7.75 -10.46 -7.86
CA LEU A 245 6.74 -9.81 -8.70
C LEU A 245 7.00 -10.09 -10.19
N ALA A 246 8.26 -10.02 -10.64
CA ALA A 246 8.63 -10.33 -12.03
C ALA A 246 8.26 -11.78 -12.39
N GLY A 247 8.64 -12.75 -11.53
CA GLY A 247 8.28 -14.15 -11.72
C GLY A 247 6.76 -14.37 -11.80
N TYR A 248 5.99 -13.72 -10.92
CA TYR A 248 4.53 -13.82 -10.94
C TYR A 248 3.92 -13.23 -12.22
N CYS A 249 4.43 -12.08 -12.69
CA CYS A 249 4.01 -11.49 -13.96
C CYS A 249 4.31 -12.38 -15.16
N GLU A 250 5.48 -13.01 -15.21
CA GLU A 250 5.82 -13.98 -16.27
C GLU A 250 4.83 -15.14 -16.32
N ASP A 251 4.52 -15.71 -15.17
CA ASP A 251 3.56 -16.81 -15.07
C ASP A 251 2.13 -16.37 -15.42
N ARG A 252 1.72 -15.18 -14.97
CA ARG A 252 0.44 -14.59 -15.37
C ARG A 252 0.32 -14.45 -16.89
N ILE A 253 1.38 -14.00 -17.56
CA ILE A 253 1.43 -13.92 -19.03
C ILE A 253 1.30 -15.31 -19.66
N LYS A 254 2.00 -16.32 -19.14
CA LYS A 254 1.89 -17.71 -19.62
C LYS A 254 0.45 -18.24 -19.49
N ARG A 255 -0.20 -18.03 -18.34
CA ARG A 255 -1.61 -18.41 -18.10
C ARG A 255 -2.59 -17.70 -19.04
N LEU A 256 -2.35 -16.43 -19.35
CA LEU A 256 -3.18 -15.67 -20.28
C LEU A 256 -2.99 -16.10 -21.75
N MET A 257 -1.77 -16.51 -22.13
CA MET A 257 -1.47 -17.00 -23.48
C MET A 257 -1.95 -18.43 -23.74
N HIS A 258 -1.97 -19.26 -22.70
CA HIS A 258 -2.45 -20.64 -22.75
C HIS A 258 -3.54 -20.88 -21.70
N PRO A 259 -4.78 -20.42 -21.96
CA PRO A 259 -5.88 -20.71 -21.05
C PRO A 259 -6.03 -22.23 -20.87
N LEU A 260 -6.13 -22.68 -19.62
CA LEU A 260 -6.20 -24.10 -19.22
C LEU A 260 -7.36 -24.89 -19.85
N TRP A 261 -8.26 -24.26 -20.62
CA TRP A 261 -9.32 -24.95 -21.38
C TRP A 261 -8.87 -25.48 -22.74
N ARG A 262 -7.64 -25.18 -23.20
CA ARG A 262 -7.14 -25.63 -24.51
C ARG A 262 -6.62 -27.08 -24.56
N THR A 263 -6.82 -27.89 -23.52
CA THR A 263 -6.22 -29.23 -23.42
C THR A 263 -7.15 -30.43 -23.66
N ASP A 264 -8.45 -30.26 -23.97
CA ASP A 264 -9.35 -31.40 -24.18
C ASP A 264 -9.86 -31.65 -25.61
N ASP A 265 -9.70 -30.70 -26.56
CA ASP A 265 -10.19 -30.92 -27.95
C ASP A 265 -9.14 -31.48 -28.92
N ASP A 266 -7.84 -31.42 -28.62
CA ASP A 266 -6.79 -31.99 -29.50
C ASP A 266 -6.55 -33.50 -29.31
N ARG A 267 -7.24 -34.14 -28.34
CA ARG A 267 -7.19 -35.61 -28.16
C ARG A 267 -8.26 -36.37 -28.95
N ARG A 268 -9.16 -35.68 -29.67
CA ARG A 268 -10.21 -36.31 -30.49
C ARG A 268 -10.03 -36.15 -32.00
N ALA A 269 -8.97 -35.50 -32.46
CA ALA A 269 -8.69 -35.34 -33.89
C ALA A 269 -7.71 -36.37 -34.49
N ASN A 270 -7.18 -37.30 -33.68
CA ASN A 270 -6.30 -38.40 -34.12
C ASN A 270 -6.81 -39.79 -33.71
N GLY A 271 -8.13 -39.96 -33.60
CA GLY A 271 -8.80 -41.25 -33.40
C GLY A 271 -9.46 -41.74 -34.68
#